data_AF-A0A6C0E1K6-F1
#
_entry.id   AF-A0A6C0E1K6-F1
#
_cell.length_a   1.000
_cell.length_b   1.000
_cell.length_c   1.000
_cell.angle_alpha   90.00
_cell.angle_beta   90.00
_cell.angle_gamma   90.00
#
_symmetry.space_group_name_H-M   'P 1'
#
loop_
_entity.id
_entity.type
_entity.pdbx_description
1 polymer ?
#
loop_
_entity_poly.entity_id
_entity_poly.type
_entity_poly.pdbx_seq_one_letter_code
_entity_poly.pdbx_strand_id
1 'polypeptide(L)'
;MILVLLGAFHFIHCPALILFPCMVTSRSADICYLVYFFELMYIYTFIHGECPISYVAKLTIDPNYIAGSNVTHYPEMATIFREPKCTVRYFETMTVIYIVSLCVVVHRANIPLYLVTVPAGTLPVYFWYIRQGYNKGYGYMAVRELARISILFSMKGLIGLL
;
A
#
# COMPACT_ATOMS: atom_id res chain seq x y z
N MET A 1 -0.12 23.68 7.74
CA MET A 1 -0.88 23.73 6.46
C MET A 1 -0.58 22.53 5.57
N ILE A 2 0.69 22.24 5.24
CA ILE A 2 1.07 21.09 4.40
C ILE A 2 0.56 19.74 4.93
N LEU A 3 0.73 19.46 6.23
CA LEU A 3 0.26 18.20 6.83
C LEU A 3 -1.26 17.98 6.72
N VAL A 4 -2.05 19.06 6.80
CA VAL A 4 -3.51 19.01 6.67
C VAL A 4 -3.91 18.66 5.23
N LEU A 5 -3.26 19.30 4.25
CA LEU A 5 -3.49 19.00 2.84
C LEU A 5 -3.09 17.56 2.49
N LEU A 6 -1.97 17.08 3.05
CA LEU A 6 -1.51 15.71 2.88
C LEU A 6 -2.48 14.69 3.49
N GLY A 7 -3.00 14.97 4.68
CA GLY A 7 -4.03 14.15 5.32
C GLY A 7 -5.31 14.09 4.49
N ALA A 8 -5.81 15.25 4.04
CA ALA A 8 -7.02 15.35 3.21
C ALA A 8 -6.83 14.61 1.88
N PHE A 9 -5.65 14.74 1.28
CA PHE A 9 -5.29 14.01 0.08
C PHE A 9 -5.35 12.50 0.31
N HIS A 10 -4.70 11.95 1.33
CA HIS A 10 -4.78 10.51 1.63
C HIS A 10 -6.22 10.05 1.89
N PHE A 11 -6.97 10.84 2.65
CA PHE A 11 -8.34 10.49 3.03
C PHE A 11 -9.29 10.39 1.85
N ILE A 12 -9.10 11.22 0.81
CA ILE A 12 -9.98 11.24 -0.38
C ILE A 12 -9.38 10.41 -1.53
N HIS A 13 -8.09 10.58 -1.81
CA HIS A 13 -7.42 9.98 -2.95
C HIS A 13 -7.25 8.47 -2.79
N CYS A 14 -6.87 7.98 -1.60
CA CYS A 14 -6.67 6.54 -1.41
C CYS A 14 -7.95 5.74 -1.64
N PRO A 15 -9.12 6.11 -1.07
CA PRO A 15 -10.38 5.44 -1.38
C PRO A 15 -10.77 5.55 -2.85
N ALA A 16 -10.57 6.72 -3.47
CA ALA A 16 -10.90 6.92 -4.89
C ALA A 16 -10.09 5.97 -5.79
N LEU A 17 -8.79 5.81 -5.52
CA LEU A 17 -7.95 4.84 -6.23
C LEU A 17 -8.38 3.40 -5.94
N ILE A 18 -8.61 3.05 -4.67
CA ILE A 18 -9.04 1.70 -4.28
C ILE A 18 -10.35 1.31 -4.97
N LEU A 19 -11.28 2.24 -5.10
CA LEU A 19 -12.59 2.03 -5.74
C LEU A 19 -12.59 2.27 -7.26
N PHE A 20 -11.49 2.77 -7.83
CA PHE A 20 -11.38 3.07 -9.25
C PHE A 20 -11.82 1.92 -10.17
N PRO A 21 -11.40 0.65 -9.91
CA PRO A 21 -11.83 -0.46 -10.76
C PRO A 21 -13.33 -0.78 -10.69
N CYS A 22 -14.01 -0.37 -9.63
CA CYS A 22 -15.46 -0.51 -9.51
C CYS A 22 -16.20 0.53 -10.36
N MET A 23 -15.57 1.68 -10.64
CA MET A 23 -16.16 2.75 -11.44
C MET A 23 -15.85 2.61 -12.93
N VAL A 24 -14.66 2.12 -13.27
CA VAL A 24 -14.21 1.96 -14.65
C VAL A 24 -14.01 0.48 -14.95
N THR A 25 -14.92 -0.08 -15.75
CA THR A 25 -14.94 -1.51 -16.08
C THR A 25 -14.36 -1.74 -17.48
N SER A 26 -13.04 -1.75 -17.61
CA SER A 26 -12.37 -2.12 -18.88
C SER A 26 -11.10 -2.90 -18.61
N ARG A 27 -10.78 -3.85 -19.50
CA ARG A 27 -9.58 -4.69 -19.35
C ARG A 27 -8.29 -3.86 -19.33
N SER A 28 -8.21 -2.80 -20.12
CA SER A 28 -7.06 -1.89 -20.11
C SER A 28 -6.93 -1.18 -18.77
N ALA A 29 -8.04 -0.68 -18.19
CA ALA A 29 -8.02 -0.06 -16.87
C ALA A 29 -7.63 -1.06 -15.77
N ASP A 30 -8.07 -2.32 -15.88
CA ASP A 30 -7.69 -3.40 -14.97
C ASP A 30 -6.20 -3.69 -14.99
N ILE A 31 -5.62 -3.79 -16.18
CA ILE A 31 -4.18 -3.99 -16.37
C ILE A 31 -3.41 -2.81 -15.79
N CYS A 32 -3.80 -1.57 -16.11
CA CYS A 32 -3.16 -0.37 -15.56
C CYS A 32 -3.24 -0.34 -14.03
N TYR A 33 -4.37 -0.75 -13.46
CA TYR A 33 -4.55 -0.84 -12.01
C TYR A 33 -3.62 -1.87 -11.37
N LEU A 34 -3.46 -3.04 -11.99
CA LEU A 34 -2.54 -4.07 -11.51
C LEU A 34 -1.08 -3.61 -11.61
N VAL A 35 -0.68 -3.00 -12.73
CA VAL A 35 0.66 -2.42 -12.89
C VAL A 35 0.93 -1.40 -11.79
N TYR A 36 -0.01 -0.47 -11.57
CA TYR A 36 0.08 0.52 -10.49
C TYR A 36 0.22 -0.12 -9.11
N PHE A 37 -0.55 -1.18 -8.81
CA PHE A 37 -0.43 -1.92 -7.56
C PHE A 37 0.98 -2.51 -7.38
N PHE A 38 1.51 -3.19 -8.40
CA PHE A 38 2.85 -3.79 -8.34
C PHE A 38 3.96 -2.76 -8.19
N GLU A 39 3.88 -1.66 -8.93
CA GLU A 39 4.81 -0.54 -8.80
C GLU A 39 4.80 0.01 -7.37
N LEU A 40 3.62 0.25 -6.80
CA LEU A 40 3.48 0.70 -5.41
C LEU A 40 4.14 -0.26 -4.42
N MET A 41 3.92 -1.57 -4.57
CA MET A 41 4.52 -2.57 -3.67
C MET A 41 6.05 -2.61 -3.77
N TYR A 42 6.62 -2.24 -4.93
CA TYR A 42 8.06 -2.22 -5.14
C TYR A 42 8.73 -0.93 -4.64
N ILE A 43 7.99 0.16 -4.46
CA ILE A 43 8.56 1.43 -4.02
C ILE A 43 9.14 1.28 -2.61
N TYR A 44 10.38 1.76 -2.44
CA TYR A 44 11.14 1.72 -1.20
C TYR A 44 10.34 2.17 0.03
N THR A 45 9.56 3.24 -0.10
CA THR A 45 8.79 3.80 1.03
C THR A 45 7.70 2.83 1.48
N PHE A 46 7.03 2.16 0.53
CA PHE A 46 5.97 1.21 0.84
C PHE A 46 6.52 -0.05 1.51
N ILE A 47 7.69 -0.51 1.06
CA ILE A 47 8.47 -1.58 1.72
C ILE A 47 8.78 -1.24 3.20
N HIS A 48 8.91 0.05 3.51
CA HIS A 48 9.12 0.56 4.86
C HIS A 48 7.82 1.06 5.53
N GLY A 49 6.65 0.81 4.93
CA GLY A 49 5.35 1.13 5.54
C GLY A 49 4.83 2.51 5.38
N GLU A 50 5.32 3.20 4.39
CA GLU A 50 5.04 4.60 4.24
C GLU A 50 4.61 4.88 2.80
N CYS A 51 3.52 5.63 2.67
CA CYS A 51 3.12 6.15 1.37
C CYS A 51 4.26 7.03 0.81
N PRO A 52 4.61 6.91 -0.48
CA PRO A 52 5.66 7.73 -1.09
C PRO A 52 5.50 9.23 -0.85
N ILE A 53 4.25 9.71 -0.88
CA ILE A 53 3.94 11.13 -0.70
C ILE A 53 4.16 11.56 0.75
N SER A 54 3.78 10.72 1.73
CA SER A 54 4.09 10.98 3.15
C SER A 54 5.59 11.01 3.40
N TYR A 55 6.35 10.09 2.79
CA TYR A 55 7.80 10.09 2.88
C TYR A 55 8.42 11.37 2.33
N VAL A 56 8.04 11.78 1.11
CA VAL A 56 8.56 13.03 0.50
C VAL A 56 8.23 14.23 1.38
N ALA A 57 6.99 14.34 1.89
CA ALA A 57 6.61 15.44 2.77
C ALA A 57 7.44 15.48 4.06
N LYS A 58 7.69 14.33 4.69
CA LYS A 58 8.53 14.27 5.90
C LYS A 58 10.00 14.57 5.59
N LEU A 59 10.51 14.09 4.45
CA LEU A 59 11.88 14.39 4.00
C LEU A 59 12.08 15.88 3.70
N THR A 60 11.04 16.58 3.21
CA THR A 60 11.10 18.05 3.04
C THR A 60 11.13 18.82 4.35
N ILE A 61 10.63 18.24 5.45
CA ILE A 61 10.64 18.85 6.78
C ILE A 61 11.95 18.49 7.52
N ASP A 62 12.39 17.24 7.42
CA ASP A 62 13.61 16.71 7.99
C ASP A 62 14.40 15.92 6.93
N PRO A 63 15.51 16.49 6.39
CA PRO A 63 16.34 15.82 5.39
C PRO A 63 16.98 14.51 5.89
N ASN A 64 17.04 14.28 7.20
CA ASN A 64 17.58 13.05 7.78
C ASN A 64 16.49 12.00 8.06
N TYR A 65 15.24 12.27 7.65
CA TYR A 65 14.13 11.35 7.87
C TYR A 65 14.32 10.02 7.14
N ILE A 66 14.24 8.93 7.90
CA ILE A 66 14.31 7.56 7.38
C ILE A 66 12.89 7.02 7.24
N ALA A 67 12.55 6.52 6.04
CA ALA A 67 11.25 5.92 5.77
C ALA A 67 10.90 4.84 6.81
N GLY A 68 9.67 4.89 7.30
CA GLY A 68 9.17 3.93 8.27
C GLY A 68 9.73 4.04 9.69
N SER A 69 10.53 5.07 9.99
CA SER A 69 10.98 5.35 11.37
C SER A 69 9.82 5.70 12.32
N ASN A 70 8.66 6.10 11.78
CA ASN A 70 7.44 6.44 12.52
C ASN A 70 6.17 5.82 11.91
N VAL A 71 6.20 4.54 11.48
CA VAL A 71 5.02 3.87 10.85
C VAL A 71 3.75 3.81 11.71
N THR A 72 3.88 3.98 13.02
CA THR A 72 2.72 4.00 13.95
C THR A 72 2.17 5.41 14.16
N HIS A 73 2.86 6.44 13.69
CA HIS A 73 2.48 7.84 13.86
C HIS A 73 2.30 8.51 12.49
N TYR A 74 1.05 8.76 12.13
CA TYR A 74 0.64 9.47 10.91
C TYR A 74 0.19 10.90 11.28
N PRO A 75 1.14 11.84 11.53
CA PRO A 75 0.79 13.21 11.93
C PRO A 75 -0.11 13.92 10.91
N GLU A 76 -0.01 13.56 9.63
CA GLU A 76 -0.89 14.05 8.58
C GLU A 76 -2.36 13.62 8.79
N MET A 77 -2.57 12.36 9.19
CA MET A 77 -3.92 11.83 9.44
C MET A 77 -4.47 12.27 10.79
N ALA A 78 -3.62 12.68 11.74
CA ALA A 78 -4.04 13.20 13.05
C ALA A 78 -4.95 14.44 12.94
N THR A 79 -4.80 15.21 11.85
CA THR A 79 -5.64 16.38 11.58
C THR A 79 -7.06 16.01 11.12
N ILE A 80 -7.26 14.80 10.62
CA ILE A 80 -8.56 14.24 10.22
C ILE A 80 -9.12 13.40 11.35
N PHE A 81 -8.33 12.44 11.80
CA PHE A 81 -8.63 11.54 12.88
C PHE A 81 -7.90 12.02 14.13
N ARG A 82 -8.62 12.75 14.99
CA ARG A 82 -8.10 13.25 16.27
C ARG A 82 -7.58 12.13 17.19
N GLU A 83 -8.03 10.90 16.97
CA GLU A 83 -7.59 9.71 17.69
C GLU A 83 -6.72 8.79 16.81
N PRO A 84 -5.51 8.40 17.25
CA PRO A 84 -4.63 7.50 16.50
C PRO A 84 -5.27 6.15 16.15
N LYS A 85 -6.13 5.62 17.04
CA LYS A 85 -6.86 4.36 16.81
C LYS A 85 -7.77 4.42 15.59
N CYS A 86 -8.36 5.58 15.30
CA CYS A 86 -9.21 5.76 14.12
C CYS A 86 -8.38 5.73 12.83
N THR A 87 -7.17 6.28 12.86
CA THR A 87 -6.23 6.20 11.73
C THR A 87 -5.86 4.76 11.41
N VAL A 88 -5.51 3.97 12.43
CA VAL A 88 -5.18 2.54 12.23
C VAL A 88 -6.36 1.78 11.63
N ARG A 89 -7.56 1.93 12.21
CA ARG A 89 -8.77 1.29 11.70
C ARG A 89 -9.12 1.70 10.28
N TYR A 90 -8.91 2.97 9.93
CA TYR A 90 -9.10 3.46 8.56
C TYR A 90 -8.19 2.72 7.58
N PHE A 91 -6.88 2.63 7.86
CA PHE A 91 -5.95 1.90 7.00
C PHE A 91 -6.25 0.40 6.92
N GLU A 92 -6.62 -0.25 8.04
CA GLU A 92 -7.06 -1.65 8.04
C GLU A 92 -8.29 -1.84 7.12
N THR A 93 -9.29 -0.98 7.24
CA THR A 93 -10.51 -1.01 6.43
C THR A 93 -10.19 -0.82 4.94
N MET A 94 -9.40 0.21 4.61
CA MET A 94 -9.02 0.50 3.23
C MET A 94 -8.18 -0.65 2.63
N THR A 95 -7.34 -1.31 3.42
CA THR A 95 -6.57 -2.47 2.96
C THR A 95 -7.47 -3.64 2.59
N VAL A 96 -8.49 -3.93 3.41
CA VAL A 96 -9.47 -4.99 3.10
C VAL A 96 -10.21 -4.66 1.81
N ILE A 97 -10.68 -3.42 1.65
CA ILE A 97 -11.35 -2.99 0.41
C ILE A 97 -10.40 -3.11 -0.78
N TYR A 98 -9.12 -2.74 -0.62
CA TYR A 98 -8.13 -2.84 -1.69
C TYR A 98 -7.91 -4.28 -2.14
N ILE A 99 -7.80 -5.23 -1.21
CA ILE A 99 -7.67 -6.66 -1.53
C ILE A 99 -8.92 -7.15 -2.29
N VAL A 100 -10.12 -6.73 -1.88
CA VAL A 100 -11.36 -7.07 -2.59
C VAL A 100 -11.34 -6.49 -4.01
N SER A 101 -10.98 -5.22 -4.19
CA SER A 101 -10.84 -4.59 -5.50
C SER A 101 -9.85 -5.33 -6.39
N LEU A 102 -8.70 -5.75 -5.85
CA LEU A 102 -7.72 -6.54 -6.58
C LEU A 102 -8.29 -7.89 -7.04
N CYS A 103 -9.01 -8.61 -6.18
CA CYS A 103 -9.67 -9.85 -6.56
C CYS A 103 -10.67 -9.65 -7.71
N VAL A 104 -11.47 -8.57 -7.67
CA VAL A 104 -12.41 -8.21 -8.74
C VAL A 104 -11.69 -7.95 -10.05
N VAL A 105 -10.61 -7.15 -10.01
CA VAL A 105 -9.80 -6.80 -11.19
C VAL A 105 -9.16 -8.03 -11.80
N VAL A 106 -8.55 -8.89 -10.99
CA VAL A 106 -7.91 -10.13 -11.44
C VAL A 106 -8.90 -11.06 -12.11
N HIS A 107 -10.07 -11.24 -11.50
CA HIS A 107 -11.14 -12.05 -12.07
C HIS A 107 -11.63 -11.47 -13.41
N ARG A 108 -11.89 -10.16 -13.45
CA ARG A 108 -12.38 -9.47 -14.66
C ARG A 108 -11.38 -9.46 -15.80
N ALA A 109 -10.10 -9.29 -15.50
CA ALA A 109 -9.01 -9.31 -16.48
C ALA A 109 -8.61 -10.74 -16.92
N ASN A 110 -9.20 -11.77 -16.32
CA ASN A 110 -8.85 -13.17 -16.52
C ASN A 110 -7.35 -13.45 -16.27
N ILE A 111 -6.80 -12.86 -15.21
CA ILE A 111 -5.41 -13.03 -14.81
C ILE A 111 -5.32 -14.20 -13.81
N PRO A 112 -4.30 -15.07 -13.92
CA PRO A 112 -4.10 -16.14 -12.96
C PRO A 112 -3.94 -15.60 -11.53
N LEU A 113 -4.82 -16.02 -10.62
CA LEU A 113 -4.91 -15.47 -9.27
C LEU A 113 -3.58 -15.53 -8.51
N TYR A 114 -2.79 -16.60 -8.70
CA TYR A 114 -1.50 -16.79 -8.04
C TYR A 114 -0.49 -15.65 -8.27
N LEU A 115 -0.62 -14.91 -9.39
CA LEU A 115 0.24 -13.75 -9.68
C LEU A 115 -0.05 -12.60 -8.73
N VAL A 116 -1.23 -12.53 -8.13
CA VAL A 116 -1.64 -11.41 -7.25
C VAL A 116 -1.81 -11.87 -5.80
N THR A 117 -2.08 -13.16 -5.53
CA THR A 117 -2.30 -13.67 -4.18
C THR A 117 -1.12 -13.42 -3.24
N VAL A 118 0.11 -13.68 -3.69
CA VAL A 118 1.28 -13.55 -2.81
C VAL A 118 1.59 -12.08 -2.49
N PRO A 119 1.68 -11.16 -3.48
CA PRO A 119 1.81 -9.73 -3.20
C PRO A 119 0.65 -9.17 -2.36
N ALA A 120 -0.60 -9.49 -2.68
CA ALA A 120 -1.75 -9.02 -1.90
C ALA A 120 -1.73 -9.58 -0.47
N GLY A 121 -1.30 -10.83 -0.30
CA GLY A 121 -1.13 -11.48 1.01
C GLY A 121 -0.01 -10.88 1.85
N THR A 122 0.96 -10.18 1.26
CA THR A 122 1.99 -9.46 2.02
C THR A 122 1.42 -8.25 2.75
N LEU A 123 0.35 -7.61 2.24
CA LEU A 123 -0.27 -6.44 2.86
C LEU A 123 -0.84 -6.73 4.27
N PRO A 124 -1.67 -7.76 4.50
CA PRO A 124 -2.14 -8.10 5.84
C PRO A 124 -1.01 -8.44 6.81
N VAL A 125 -0.01 -9.21 6.35
CA VAL A 125 1.16 -9.58 7.17
C VAL A 125 1.94 -8.33 7.55
N TYR A 126 2.09 -7.41 6.59
CA TYR A 126 2.74 -6.12 6.77
C TYR A 126 2.04 -5.25 7.83
N PHE A 127 0.73 -5.05 7.71
CA PHE A 127 -0.04 -4.27 8.68
C PHE A 127 -0.13 -4.93 10.05
N TRP A 128 -0.21 -6.26 10.10
CA TRP A 128 -0.10 -7.00 11.36
C TRP A 128 1.24 -6.73 12.05
N TYR A 129 2.33 -6.69 11.28
CA TYR A 129 3.65 -6.38 11.82
C TYR A 129 3.76 -4.93 12.34
N ILE A 130 3.24 -3.94 11.60
CA ILE A 130 3.13 -2.55 12.06
C ILE A 130 2.37 -2.48 13.39
N ARG A 131 1.22 -3.17 13.48
CA ARG A 131 0.33 -3.12 14.65
C ARG A 131 0.99 -3.62 15.92
N GLN A 132 1.87 -4.59 15.81
CA GLN A 132 2.60 -5.16 16.95
C GLN A 132 3.76 -4.27 17.42
N GLY A 133 4.07 -3.17 16.71
CA GLY A 133 5.17 -2.28 17.06
C GLY A 133 6.52 -3.00 17.07
N TYR A 134 6.66 -4.11 16.33
CA TYR A 134 7.86 -4.92 16.35
C TYR A 134 9.05 -4.08 15.89
N ASN A 135 10.06 -3.99 16.76
CA ASN A 135 11.39 -3.50 16.42
C ASN A 135 11.93 -4.25 15.19
N LYS A 136 12.78 -3.58 14.40
CA LYS A 136 13.48 -4.02 13.18
C LYS A 136 14.29 -5.33 13.35
N GLY A 137 13.65 -6.42 13.76
CA GLY A 137 14.24 -7.72 14.03
C GLY A 137 14.20 -8.63 12.80
N TYR A 138 14.69 -9.86 12.96
CA TYR A 138 14.78 -10.84 11.88
C TYR A 138 13.44 -11.15 11.19
N GLY A 139 12.32 -11.13 11.93
CA GLY A 139 10.98 -11.36 11.36
C GLY A 139 10.58 -10.27 10.34
N TYR A 140 10.86 -9.00 10.63
CA TYR A 140 10.60 -7.90 9.72
C TYR A 140 11.40 -8.05 8.42
N MET A 141 12.69 -8.36 8.55
CA MET A 141 13.57 -8.56 7.40
C MET A 141 13.10 -9.72 6.53
N ALA A 142 12.71 -10.85 7.14
CA ALA A 142 12.19 -11.99 6.41
C ALA A 142 10.91 -11.67 5.63
N VAL A 143 9.92 -11.01 6.26
CA VAL A 143 8.68 -10.58 5.59
C VAL A 143 8.99 -9.62 4.45
N ARG A 144 9.91 -8.68 4.65
CA ARG A 144 10.32 -7.71 3.63
C ARG A 144 10.96 -8.37 2.42
N GLU A 145 11.89 -9.29 2.62
CA GLU A 145 12.56 -9.99 1.51
C GLU A 145 11.59 -10.96 0.80
N LEU A 146 10.70 -11.64 1.54
CA LEU A 146 9.65 -12.47 0.94
C LEU A 146 8.70 -11.63 0.08
N ALA A 147 8.29 -10.45 0.55
CA ALA A 147 7.47 -9.53 -0.24
C ALA A 147 8.18 -9.12 -1.53
N ARG A 148 9.46 -8.70 -1.45
CA ARG A 148 10.27 -8.31 -2.62
C ARG A 148 10.37 -9.43 -3.65
N ILE A 149 10.72 -10.64 -3.22
CA ILE A 149 10.85 -11.81 -4.10
C ILE A 149 9.51 -12.09 -4.78
N SER A 150 8.42 -12.09 -4.01
CA SER A 150 7.07 -12.37 -4.50
C SER A 150 6.62 -11.35 -5.55
N ILE A 151 6.85 -10.06 -5.30
CA ILE A 151 6.55 -8.98 -6.24
C ILE A 151 7.34 -9.16 -7.55
N LEU A 152 8.63 -9.49 -7.48
CA LEU A 152 9.47 -9.70 -8.66
C LEU A 152 8.97 -10.87 -9.53
N PHE A 153 8.59 -11.99 -8.91
CA PHE A 153 8.03 -13.14 -9.64
C PHE A 153 6.69 -12.78 -10.29
N SER A 154 5.81 -12.08 -9.56
CA SER A 154 4.53 -11.64 -10.06
C SER A 154 4.63 -10.64 -11.22
N MET A 155 5.56 -9.68 -11.15
CA MET A 155 5.80 -8.73 -12.25
C MET A 155 6.30 -9.43 -13.52
N LYS A 156 7.23 -10.40 -13.39
CA LYS A 156 7.68 -11.21 -14.55
C LYS A 156 6.52 -11.98 -15.18
N GLY A 157 5.66 -12.59 -14.36
CA GLY A 157 4.48 -13.31 -14.84
C GLY A 157 3.47 -12.39 -15.53
N LEU A 158 3.25 -11.18 -14.99
CA LEU A 158 2.36 -10.18 -15.60
C LEU A 158 2.90 -9.68 -16.93
N ILE A 159 4.20 -9.38 -17.03
CA ILE A 159 4.84 -8.97 -18.29
C ILE A 159 4.73 -10.06 -19.35
N GLY A 160 4.83 -11.34 -18.98
CA GLY A 160 4.65 -12.46 -19.92
C GLY A 160 3.21 -12.65 -20.41
N LEU A 161 2.22 -11.98 -19.80
CA LEU A 161 0.80 -12.03 -20.17
C LEU A 161 0.33 -10.81 -20.98
N LEU A 162 1.13 -9.75 -21.03
CA LEU A 162 0.89 -8.52 -21.80
C LEU A 162 1.56 -8.60 -23.18
#